data_AF-A0A533W1Y0-F1
#
_entry.id   AF-A0A533W1Y0-F1
#
_cell.length_a   1.000
_cell.length_b   1.000
_cell.length_c   1.000
_cell.angle_alpha   90.00
_cell.angle_beta   90.00
_cell.angle_gamma   90.00
#
_symmetry.space_group_name_H-M   'P 1'
#
loop_
_entity.id
_entity.type
_entity.pdbx_description
1 polymer ?
#
loop_
_entity_poly.entity_id
_entity_poly.type
_entity_poly.pdbx_seq_one_letter_code
_entity_poly.pdbx_strand_id
1 'polypeptide(L)'
;MGGDGLGEVAARRRDGPDEGDGAGAFGGAQDGGAPEVESGLGFRIDLFRSQASSGLYITGGRLPHILYVGPQTRSSVVTSEDRHDALVDVIHFADPWCWWSWGLEPVLSSLKEVYGDQINVVYKMGGITDDVSEWRREYDVVDDQALKAWVTESTSLTGMPADNEYYLKSGVQTTWPACIAFKAAQLQGEVVAERFLRRLMEVIALDAKDVSSEESLVEVGKEVGLDPARLGRDIRSGKAKSLFEHDKAEMNVNFLTLLYANRRTGKALAVSNVFEAGQHQTTVEKVAGVKLEKRVPVDILEYFERHAVATIFPRELTEVFGISPFEVEGRMKILAAGGLVESREFAFGATGWKYNPGPTKSRMSLEQAKASHVAGFSQRESHDKMNEIITNAVKGLYTQVATNPQKKYHFPLGREALRFVGYSEEIEKIPESALESFAGVGYPHAARAIRRPRHHRRHDREG
;
A
#
# COMPACT_ATOMS: atom_id res chain seq x y z
N MET A 1 -27.55 25.29 42.18
CA MET A 1 -28.60 24.26 42.02
C MET A 1 -28.57 23.86 40.56
N GLY A 2 -28.36 22.62 40.14
CA GLY A 2 -28.13 21.38 40.90
C GLY A 2 -29.14 20.30 40.50
N GLY A 3 -28.66 19.16 39.96
CA GLY A 3 -29.49 18.03 39.55
C GLY A 3 -28.98 17.37 38.27
N ASP A 4 -28.41 16.17 38.40
CA ASP A 4 -28.09 15.25 37.30
C ASP A 4 -29.36 14.52 36.80
N GLY A 5 -29.28 13.82 35.66
CA GLY A 5 -30.40 12.99 35.19
C GLY A 5 -30.19 12.30 33.85
N LEU A 6 -29.54 11.12 33.86
CA LEU A 6 -29.59 10.16 32.74
C LEU A 6 -30.92 9.38 32.77
N GLY A 7 -31.40 8.92 31.61
CA GLY A 7 -32.57 8.04 31.54
C GLY A 7 -32.81 7.44 30.15
N GLU A 8 -32.66 6.13 30.03
CA GLU A 8 -33.06 5.35 28.84
C GLU A 8 -34.59 5.19 28.76
N VAL A 9 -35.11 4.93 27.56
CA VAL A 9 -36.53 4.58 27.35
C VAL A 9 -36.65 3.30 26.52
N ALA A 10 -36.74 2.16 27.21
CA ALA A 10 -37.11 0.89 26.59
C ALA A 10 -38.60 0.85 26.22
N ALA A 11 -38.93 0.23 25.09
CA ALA A 11 -40.29 0.23 24.54
C ALA A 11 -41.25 -0.72 25.27
N ARG A 12 -42.49 -0.27 25.49
CA ARG A 12 -43.58 -1.09 26.05
C ARG A 12 -44.30 -1.87 24.95
N ARG A 13 -44.70 -3.11 25.26
CA ARG A 13 -45.94 -3.73 24.77
C ARG A 13 -46.70 -4.33 25.96
N ARG A 14 -48.00 -4.58 25.78
CA ARG A 14 -48.90 -5.18 26.77
C ARG A 14 -49.49 -6.49 26.21
N ASP A 15 -49.98 -7.28 27.14
CA ASP A 15 -50.86 -8.46 27.01
C ASP A 15 -52.14 -8.11 26.23
N GLY A 16 -52.94 -9.03 25.67
CA GLY A 16 -53.14 -10.49 25.83
C GLY A 16 -54.65 -10.78 25.67
N PRO A 17 -55.20 -12.00 25.91
CA PRO A 17 -54.60 -13.33 26.11
C PRO A 17 -54.91 -14.21 24.85
N ASP A 18 -55.47 -15.45 24.77
CA ASP A 18 -55.93 -16.50 25.71
C ASP A 18 -56.12 -17.87 24.97
N GLU A 19 -56.56 -18.92 25.70
CA GLU A 19 -57.10 -20.25 25.31
C GLU A 19 -56.20 -21.29 24.59
N GLY A 20 -56.20 -22.55 25.08
CA GLY A 20 -55.71 -23.75 24.35
C GLY A 20 -55.07 -24.87 25.19
N ASP A 21 -55.87 -25.80 25.76
CA ASP A 21 -55.45 -26.92 26.63
C ASP A 21 -54.49 -27.97 26.00
N GLY A 22 -53.72 -28.68 26.85
CA GLY A 22 -53.06 -29.94 26.50
C GLY A 22 -52.05 -30.54 27.52
N ALA A 23 -52.46 -31.54 28.32
CA ALA A 23 -51.55 -32.39 29.13
C ALA A 23 -50.82 -33.44 28.24
N GLY A 24 -49.76 -34.17 28.62
CA GLY A 24 -48.99 -34.45 29.86
C GLY A 24 -48.02 -35.62 29.53
N ALA A 25 -47.40 -36.44 30.40
CA ALA A 25 -47.00 -36.40 31.82
C ALA A 25 -46.08 -37.63 32.12
N PHE A 26 -45.27 -37.62 33.20
CA PHE A 26 -44.41 -38.71 33.73
C PHE A 26 -43.20 -39.18 32.88
N GLY A 27 -42.10 -39.71 33.45
CA GLY A 27 -41.66 -39.70 34.87
C GLY A 27 -40.59 -40.77 35.24
N GLY A 28 -39.57 -40.40 36.03
CA GLY A 28 -38.58 -41.29 36.68
C GLY A 28 -37.44 -41.83 35.79
N ALA A 29 -36.26 -42.23 36.31
CA ALA A 29 -35.68 -42.10 37.66
C ALA A 29 -34.12 -42.20 37.63
N GLN A 30 -33.49 -42.12 38.80
CA GLN A 30 -32.05 -42.23 39.13
C GLN A 30 -31.32 -43.48 38.54
N ASP A 31 -29.98 -43.58 38.45
CA ASP A 31 -28.93 -42.90 39.24
C ASP A 31 -27.52 -42.86 38.58
N GLY A 32 -26.62 -42.01 39.10
CA GLY A 32 -25.16 -42.27 39.20
C GLY A 32 -24.23 -42.11 37.97
N GLY A 33 -23.54 -40.97 37.85
CA GLY A 33 -22.33 -40.81 37.01
C GLY A 33 -22.03 -39.37 36.60
N ALA A 34 -20.78 -38.91 36.66
CA ALA A 34 -20.38 -37.54 36.31
C ALA A 34 -18.94 -37.49 35.74
N PRO A 35 -18.54 -36.41 35.06
CA PRO A 35 -19.27 -35.78 33.95
C PRO A 35 -18.36 -35.63 32.70
N GLU A 36 -18.86 -36.01 31.53
CA GLU A 36 -18.19 -35.72 30.25
C GLU A 36 -19.04 -34.79 29.38
N VAL A 37 -18.39 -33.86 28.67
CA VAL A 37 -19.04 -32.84 27.86
C VAL A 37 -19.08 -33.29 26.40
N GLU A 38 -20.15 -33.97 26.01
CA GLU A 38 -20.42 -34.20 24.59
C GLU A 38 -20.87 -32.90 23.89
N SER A 39 -20.24 -32.59 22.75
CA SER A 39 -20.79 -31.68 21.75
C SER A 39 -21.20 -32.48 20.51
N GLY A 40 -22.51 -32.74 20.39
CA GLY A 40 -23.07 -33.73 19.47
C GLY A 40 -23.01 -33.38 17.98
N LEU A 41 -21.98 -33.90 17.30
CA LEU A 41 -22.00 -34.61 16.00
C LEU A 41 -22.88 -34.12 14.82
N GLY A 42 -22.22 -33.89 13.68
CA GLY A 42 -22.79 -33.91 12.32
C GLY A 42 -21.96 -33.08 11.33
N PHE A 43 -21.39 -33.58 10.22
CA PHE A 43 -21.54 -34.88 9.54
C PHE A 43 -20.22 -35.38 8.89
N ARG A 44 -20.24 -36.67 8.53
CA ARG A 44 -19.42 -37.46 7.57
C ARG A 44 -18.20 -36.84 6.84
N ILE A 45 -17.16 -37.68 6.76
CA ILE A 45 -16.08 -37.66 5.76
C ILE A 45 -16.60 -38.20 4.43
N ASP A 46 -16.13 -37.63 3.31
CA ASP A 46 -16.01 -38.34 2.02
C ASP A 46 -14.59 -38.20 1.45
N LEU A 47 -13.99 -39.33 1.05
CA LEU A 47 -12.59 -39.45 0.62
C LEU A 47 -12.49 -39.87 -0.84
N PHE A 48 -12.58 -38.92 -1.77
CA PHE A 48 -12.39 -39.22 -3.19
C PHE A 48 -10.90 -39.30 -3.57
N ARG A 49 -10.39 -40.53 -3.66
CA ARG A 49 -9.24 -40.85 -4.50
C ARG A 49 -9.73 -41.12 -5.93
N SER A 50 -9.05 -40.55 -6.92
CA SER A 50 -8.91 -41.17 -8.24
C SER A 50 -7.44 -41.18 -8.66
N GLN A 51 -7.03 -42.28 -9.30
CA GLN A 51 -5.70 -42.45 -9.91
C GLN A 51 -5.82 -42.39 -11.45
N ALA A 52 -4.74 -42.73 -12.14
CA ALA A 52 -4.50 -42.68 -13.59
C ALA A 52 -4.17 -41.26 -14.10
N SER A 53 -3.00 -40.97 -14.70
CA SER A 53 -2.23 -41.68 -15.75
C SER A 53 -2.94 -41.66 -17.12
N SER A 54 -2.29 -41.48 -18.27
CA SER A 54 -0.85 -41.38 -18.59
C SER A 54 -0.70 -40.95 -20.06
N GLY A 55 0.46 -40.42 -20.49
CA GLY A 55 0.71 -40.20 -21.92
C GLY A 55 2.03 -39.52 -22.26
N LEU A 56 3.05 -40.30 -22.60
CA LEU A 56 4.26 -39.83 -23.29
C LEU A 56 4.20 -40.28 -24.75
N TYR A 57 4.27 -39.34 -25.70
CA TYR A 57 4.49 -39.63 -27.11
C TYR A 57 5.50 -38.63 -27.70
N ILE A 58 6.57 -39.14 -28.30
CA ILE A 58 7.56 -38.36 -29.06
C ILE A 58 7.83 -39.10 -30.38
N THR A 59 7.57 -38.45 -31.52
CA THR A 59 8.01 -38.91 -32.84
C THR A 59 8.23 -37.75 -33.81
N GLY A 60 9.33 -37.79 -34.59
CA GLY A 60 9.31 -37.27 -35.98
C GLY A 60 9.55 -35.77 -36.19
N GLY A 61 10.68 -35.23 -35.73
CA GLY A 61 11.00 -33.80 -35.80
C GLY A 61 11.10 -33.12 -37.18
N ARG A 62 10.94 -31.79 -37.15
CA ARG A 62 11.71 -30.84 -37.96
C ARG A 62 11.78 -29.47 -37.27
N LEU A 63 12.94 -28.84 -37.34
CA LEU A 63 13.19 -27.42 -37.04
C LEU A 63 13.65 -26.73 -38.35
N PRO A 64 13.68 -25.39 -38.45
CA PRO A 64 13.36 -24.39 -37.42
C PRO A 64 12.28 -23.37 -37.83
N HIS A 65 11.62 -22.77 -36.82
CA HIS A 65 11.36 -21.33 -36.73
C HIS A 65 10.92 -21.02 -35.29
N ILE A 66 11.68 -20.19 -34.57
CA ILE A 66 11.30 -19.78 -33.21
C ILE A 66 10.35 -18.59 -33.32
N LEU A 67 9.04 -18.86 -33.29
CA LEU A 67 8.08 -17.86 -32.81
C LEU A 67 8.20 -17.81 -31.29
N TYR A 68 8.47 -16.62 -30.75
CA TYR A 68 8.27 -16.37 -29.32
C TYR A 68 6.77 -16.20 -29.09
N VAL A 69 6.10 -17.32 -28.78
CA VAL A 69 4.75 -17.29 -28.20
C VAL A 69 4.94 -17.12 -26.70
N GLY A 70 4.82 -15.87 -26.23
CA GLY A 70 4.74 -15.59 -24.80
C GLY A 70 3.54 -16.32 -24.16
N PRO A 71 3.52 -16.49 -22.83
CA PRO A 71 2.41 -17.16 -22.16
C PRO A 71 1.11 -16.43 -22.48
N GLN A 72 0.14 -17.13 -23.09
CA GLN A 72 -1.23 -16.61 -23.22
C GLN A 72 -1.94 -16.71 -21.87
N THR A 73 -1.53 -15.86 -20.93
CA THR A 73 -2.50 -15.30 -19.99
C THR A 73 -3.61 -14.67 -20.83
N ARG A 74 -4.87 -14.96 -20.50
CA ARG A 74 -5.97 -14.16 -21.06
C ARG A 74 -5.74 -12.72 -20.61
N SER A 75 -5.78 -11.78 -21.54
CA SER A 75 -5.99 -10.38 -21.17
C SER A 75 -7.44 -10.25 -20.69
N SER A 76 -7.66 -10.59 -19.42
CA SER A 76 -8.82 -10.14 -18.67
C SER A 76 -8.67 -8.63 -18.49
N VAL A 77 -9.28 -7.87 -19.40
CA VAL A 77 -9.55 -6.44 -19.17
C VAL A 77 -10.44 -6.39 -17.94
N VAL A 78 -9.83 -6.12 -16.78
CA VAL A 78 -10.52 -6.13 -15.48
C VAL A 78 -11.62 -5.08 -15.53
N THR A 79 -12.88 -5.52 -15.49
CA THR A 79 -14.03 -4.63 -15.41
C THR A 79 -14.29 -4.28 -13.95
N SER A 80 -14.98 -3.16 -13.69
CA SER A 80 -15.19 -2.71 -12.31
C SER A 80 -16.11 -3.61 -11.47
N GLU A 81 -16.76 -4.63 -12.08
CA GLU A 81 -17.63 -5.59 -11.40
C GLU A 81 -16.85 -6.82 -10.86
N ASP A 82 -15.68 -7.13 -11.45
CA ASP A 82 -14.91 -8.37 -11.21
C ASP A 82 -14.27 -8.46 -9.80
N ARG A 83 -13.98 -7.34 -9.13
CA ARG A 83 -13.24 -7.33 -7.84
C ARG A 83 -14.11 -7.67 -6.60
N HIS A 84 -15.19 -8.43 -6.78
CA HIS A 84 -16.02 -8.95 -5.68
C HIS A 84 -15.32 -10.05 -4.85
N ASP A 85 -14.54 -10.93 -5.50
CA ASP A 85 -13.93 -12.10 -4.84
C ASP A 85 -12.68 -11.81 -4.00
N ALA A 86 -12.13 -10.60 -4.08
CA ALA A 86 -10.97 -10.16 -3.32
C ALA A 86 -11.13 -10.42 -1.82
N LEU A 87 -10.10 -10.97 -1.18
CA LEU A 87 -10.15 -11.37 0.24
C LEU A 87 -9.88 -10.18 1.18
N VAL A 88 -9.02 -9.24 0.75
CA VAL A 88 -8.56 -8.11 1.56
C VAL A 88 -8.81 -6.80 0.81
N ASP A 89 -9.56 -5.89 1.40
CA ASP A 89 -9.57 -4.49 0.98
C ASP A 89 -8.35 -3.76 1.56
N VAL A 90 -7.69 -2.97 0.72
CA VAL A 90 -6.66 -2.01 1.11
C VAL A 90 -7.25 -0.62 0.93
N ILE A 91 -7.75 -0.04 2.02
CA ILE A 91 -8.51 1.21 1.99
C ILE A 91 -7.56 2.38 2.25
N HIS A 92 -7.57 3.35 1.34
CA HIS A 92 -6.82 4.60 1.44
C HIS A 92 -7.80 5.78 1.46
N PHE A 93 -7.82 6.52 2.58
CA PHE A 93 -8.44 7.84 2.59
C PHE A 93 -7.46 8.84 1.98
N ALA A 94 -7.73 9.22 0.74
CA ALA A 94 -6.87 10.01 -0.12
C ALA A 94 -7.47 11.41 -0.41
N ASP A 95 -6.65 12.30 -0.95
CA ASP A 95 -7.07 13.55 -1.58
C ASP A 95 -6.10 13.82 -2.76
N PRO A 96 -6.59 14.21 -3.96
CA PRO A 96 -5.73 14.55 -5.10
C PRO A 96 -4.66 15.62 -4.81
N TRP A 97 -4.91 16.52 -3.86
CA TRP A 97 -3.99 17.57 -3.41
C TRP A 97 -3.03 17.14 -2.30
N CYS A 98 -3.06 15.87 -1.88
CA CYS A 98 -2.24 15.38 -0.78
C CYS A 98 -0.92 14.77 -1.26
N TRP A 99 0.21 15.41 -0.95
CA TRP A 99 1.54 14.86 -1.19
C TRP A 99 1.78 13.51 -0.47
N TRP A 100 1.10 13.26 0.67
CA TRP A 100 1.15 11.94 1.32
C TRP A 100 0.36 10.87 0.58
N SER A 101 -0.75 11.24 -0.07
CA SER A 101 -1.52 10.29 -0.90
C SER A 101 -0.73 9.94 -2.16
N TRP A 102 -0.13 10.94 -2.81
CA TRP A 102 0.85 10.76 -3.89
C TRP A 102 2.04 9.88 -3.47
N GLY A 103 2.55 10.07 -2.25
CA GLY A 103 3.62 9.27 -1.66
C GLY A 103 3.31 7.79 -1.42
N LEU A 104 2.03 7.40 -1.38
CA LEU A 104 1.60 6.00 -1.21
C LEU A 104 1.36 5.26 -2.53
N GLU A 105 1.31 5.95 -3.67
CA GLU A 105 1.14 5.32 -4.99
C GLU A 105 2.19 4.22 -5.32
N PRO A 106 3.49 4.34 -4.97
CA PRO A 106 4.45 3.24 -5.10
C PRO A 106 4.04 1.97 -4.36
N VAL A 107 3.54 2.11 -3.13
CA VAL A 107 3.06 1.01 -2.29
C VAL A 107 1.82 0.39 -2.90
N LEU A 108 0.83 1.21 -3.25
CA LEU A 108 -0.44 0.75 -3.80
C LEU A 108 -0.26 0.04 -5.15
N SER A 109 0.62 0.54 -6.02
CA SER A 109 0.99 -0.12 -7.27
C SER A 109 1.72 -1.45 -7.04
N SER A 110 2.69 -1.49 -6.11
CA SER A 110 3.38 -2.74 -5.73
C SER A 110 2.41 -3.80 -5.19
N LEU A 111 1.44 -3.40 -4.36
CA LEU A 111 0.41 -4.31 -3.85
C LEU A 111 -0.51 -4.84 -4.95
N LYS A 112 -0.98 -3.97 -5.86
CA LYS A 112 -1.81 -4.36 -7.03
C LYS A 112 -1.06 -5.36 -7.93
N GLU A 113 0.21 -5.10 -8.22
CA GLU A 113 1.05 -5.97 -9.06
C GLU A 113 1.37 -7.32 -8.41
N VAL A 114 1.70 -7.33 -7.11
CA VAL A 114 2.09 -8.56 -6.38
C VAL A 114 0.90 -9.47 -6.07
N TYR A 115 -0.27 -8.94 -5.73
CA TYR A 115 -1.42 -9.77 -5.33
C TYR A 115 -2.51 -9.88 -6.40
N GLY A 116 -2.62 -8.90 -7.29
CA GLY A 116 -3.72 -8.80 -8.25
C GLY A 116 -5.08 -8.88 -7.55
N ASP A 117 -5.96 -9.68 -8.14
CA ASP A 117 -7.39 -9.78 -7.87
C ASP A 117 -7.71 -10.40 -6.49
N GLN A 118 -6.69 -10.89 -5.76
CA GLN A 118 -6.81 -11.35 -4.37
C GLN A 118 -7.00 -10.20 -3.37
N ILE A 119 -6.64 -8.97 -3.75
CA ILE A 119 -6.89 -7.75 -2.99
C ILE A 119 -7.70 -6.76 -3.82
N ASN A 120 -8.30 -5.78 -3.15
CA ASN A 120 -8.96 -4.66 -3.79
C ASN A 120 -8.48 -3.35 -3.13
N VAL A 121 -7.85 -2.47 -3.90
CA VAL A 121 -7.50 -1.13 -3.41
C VAL A 121 -8.74 -0.25 -3.49
N VAL A 122 -9.13 0.35 -2.36
CA VAL A 122 -10.31 1.22 -2.23
C VAL A 122 -9.83 2.62 -1.92
N TYR A 123 -9.98 3.54 -2.87
CA TYR A 123 -9.77 4.97 -2.60
C TYR A 123 -11.08 5.58 -2.09
N LYS A 124 -11.01 6.20 -0.91
CA LYS A 124 -12.05 7.05 -0.31
C LYS A 124 -11.53 8.48 -0.22
N MET A 125 -12.40 9.47 -0.38
CA MET A 125 -12.00 10.88 -0.43
C MET A 125 -12.08 11.54 0.95
N GLY A 126 -10.93 11.88 1.52
CA GLY A 126 -10.83 12.52 2.83
C GLY A 126 -11.08 14.04 2.80
N GLY A 127 -10.60 14.74 1.77
CA GLY A 127 -10.74 16.19 1.64
C GLY A 127 -9.96 16.97 2.70
N ILE A 128 -8.67 17.27 2.44
CA ILE A 128 -7.75 17.96 3.37
C ILE A 128 -8.43 19.19 3.99
N THR A 129 -8.99 20.07 3.16
CA THR A 129 -9.55 21.33 3.63
C THR A 129 -10.51 22.00 2.63
N ASP A 130 -11.53 22.65 3.18
CA ASP A 130 -12.43 23.60 2.54
C ASP A 130 -11.85 25.03 2.43
N ASP A 131 -10.86 25.40 3.27
CA ASP A 131 -10.12 26.67 3.17
C ASP A 131 -8.61 26.44 3.44
N VAL A 132 -7.81 26.49 2.37
CA VAL A 132 -6.35 26.32 2.40
C VAL A 132 -5.65 27.38 3.26
N SER A 133 -6.24 28.57 3.42
CA SER A 133 -5.71 29.62 4.29
C SER A 133 -6.01 29.34 5.77
N GLU A 134 -7.12 28.69 6.11
CA GLU A 134 -7.40 28.21 7.47
C GLU A 134 -6.53 27.01 7.84
N TRP A 135 -6.46 26.02 6.97
CA TRP A 135 -5.57 24.86 7.15
C TRP A 135 -4.10 25.27 7.35
N ARG A 136 -3.60 26.27 6.61
CA ARG A 136 -2.26 26.84 6.86
C ARG A 136 -2.11 27.45 8.26
N ARG A 137 -3.17 28.07 8.82
CA ARG A 137 -3.16 28.61 10.19
C ARG A 137 -3.18 27.51 11.24
N GLU A 138 -3.96 26.44 11.03
CA GLU A 138 -4.03 25.29 11.95
C GLU A 138 -2.70 24.55 12.11
N TYR A 139 -1.91 24.48 11.03
CA TYR A 139 -0.60 23.82 10.99
C TYR A 139 0.60 24.77 11.21
N ASP A 140 0.38 26.01 11.68
CA ASP A 140 1.40 27.05 11.91
C ASP A 140 2.29 27.35 10.69
N VAL A 141 1.72 27.24 9.48
CA VAL A 141 2.40 27.47 8.19
C VAL A 141 2.38 28.96 7.86
N VAL A 142 3.12 29.73 8.67
CA VAL A 142 3.10 31.20 8.74
C VAL A 142 3.38 31.94 7.43
N ASP A 143 4.15 31.34 6.51
CA ASP A 143 4.50 31.93 5.22
C ASP A 143 4.68 30.88 4.11
N ASP A 144 4.92 31.36 2.88
CA ASP A 144 5.07 30.51 1.69
C ASP A 144 6.38 29.73 1.66
N GLN A 145 7.41 30.16 2.39
CA GLN A 145 8.68 29.45 2.51
C GLN A 145 8.56 28.27 3.49
N ALA A 146 7.77 28.42 4.55
CA ALA A 146 7.37 27.34 5.45
C ALA A 146 6.56 26.26 4.69
N LEU A 147 5.60 26.66 3.85
CA LEU A 147 4.83 25.71 3.04
C LEU A 147 5.73 24.92 2.07
N LYS A 148 6.62 25.61 1.33
CA LYS A 148 7.59 24.96 0.42
C LYS A 148 8.52 24.01 1.17
N ALA A 149 9.01 24.41 2.35
CA ALA A 149 9.84 23.55 3.18
C ALA A 149 9.10 22.28 3.62
N TRP A 150 7.85 22.41 4.08
CA TRP A 150 7.03 21.28 4.54
C TRP A 150 6.71 20.29 3.40
N VAL A 151 6.38 20.77 2.20
CA VAL A 151 6.18 19.90 1.03
C VAL A 151 7.49 19.21 0.65
N THR A 152 8.63 19.90 0.69
CA THR A 152 9.96 19.35 0.38
C THR A 152 10.37 18.24 1.36
N GLU A 153 10.22 18.49 2.66
CA GLU A 153 10.52 17.50 3.71
C GLU A 153 9.59 16.29 3.59
N SER A 154 8.28 16.52 3.45
CA SER A 154 7.29 15.45 3.34
C SER A 154 7.50 14.57 2.11
N THR A 155 7.72 15.16 0.93
CA THR A 155 8.01 14.40 -0.29
C THR A 155 9.30 13.60 -0.17
N SER A 156 10.36 14.16 0.43
CA SER A 156 11.64 13.48 0.63
C SER A 156 11.54 12.19 1.46
N LEU A 157 10.59 12.13 2.42
CA LEU A 157 10.31 10.93 3.23
C LEU A 157 9.63 9.81 2.43
N THR A 158 8.90 10.15 1.37
CA THR A 158 8.21 9.17 0.50
C THR A 158 9.06 8.73 -0.69
N GLY A 159 9.98 9.60 -1.12
CA GLY A 159 10.75 9.49 -2.36
C GLY A 159 9.92 9.73 -3.63
N MET A 160 8.64 10.08 -3.53
CA MET A 160 7.83 10.54 -4.68
C MET A 160 8.01 12.05 -4.86
N PRO A 161 8.44 12.51 -6.06
CA PRO A 161 8.75 13.91 -6.28
C PRO A 161 7.47 14.72 -6.59
N ALA A 162 7.48 16.01 -6.22
CA ALA A 162 6.46 16.97 -6.57
C ALA A 162 7.06 18.39 -6.65
N ASP A 163 6.38 19.30 -7.34
CA ASP A 163 6.70 20.73 -7.31
C ASP A 163 6.38 21.29 -5.91
N ASN A 164 7.39 21.63 -5.12
CA ASN A 164 7.17 22.09 -3.74
C ASN A 164 6.41 23.42 -3.62
N GLU A 165 6.07 24.07 -4.74
CA GLU A 165 5.26 25.28 -4.82
C GLU A 165 3.84 25.02 -5.39
N TYR A 166 3.40 23.77 -5.61
CA TYR A 166 2.16 23.50 -6.36
C TYR A 166 0.89 24.16 -5.77
N TYR A 167 0.77 24.24 -4.44
CA TYR A 167 -0.30 24.99 -3.77
C TYR A 167 -0.30 26.50 -4.11
N LEU A 168 0.89 27.08 -4.29
CA LEU A 168 1.10 28.50 -4.54
C LEU A 168 0.96 28.85 -6.03
N LYS A 169 1.46 27.97 -6.90
CA LYS A 169 1.37 28.10 -8.37
C LYS A 169 -0.05 27.90 -8.91
N SER A 170 -0.81 27.00 -8.29
CA SER A 170 -2.25 26.81 -8.61
C SER A 170 -3.13 27.90 -8.01
N GLY A 171 -2.76 28.46 -6.85
CA GLY A 171 -3.61 29.38 -6.10
C GLY A 171 -4.86 28.71 -5.51
N VAL A 172 -4.83 27.39 -5.31
CA VAL A 172 -5.96 26.59 -4.81
C VAL A 172 -6.49 27.12 -3.47
N GLN A 173 -7.81 27.27 -3.39
CA GLN A 173 -8.50 27.74 -2.17
C GLN A 173 -9.11 26.57 -1.37
N THR A 174 -9.45 25.46 -2.01
CA THR A 174 -10.12 24.29 -1.42
C THR A 174 -9.70 23.02 -2.17
N THR A 175 -9.52 21.90 -1.47
CA THR A 175 -9.18 20.62 -2.12
C THR A 175 -10.40 19.82 -2.56
N TRP A 176 -11.58 20.19 -2.07
CA TRP A 176 -12.82 19.42 -2.21
C TRP A 176 -13.34 19.25 -3.65
N PRO A 177 -13.21 20.19 -4.60
CA PRO A 177 -13.70 20.00 -5.97
C PRO A 177 -13.10 18.76 -6.66
N ALA A 178 -11.81 18.51 -6.46
CA ALA A 178 -11.13 17.34 -7.02
C ALA A 178 -11.59 16.03 -6.35
N CYS A 179 -11.81 16.04 -5.03
CA CYS A 179 -12.43 14.93 -4.30
C CYS A 179 -13.84 14.61 -4.81
N ILE A 180 -14.69 15.62 -4.98
CA ILE A 180 -16.05 15.48 -5.51
C ILE A 180 -16.03 14.93 -6.95
N ALA A 181 -15.13 15.43 -7.80
CA ALA A 181 -14.97 14.91 -9.15
C ALA A 181 -14.51 13.45 -9.17
N PHE A 182 -13.64 13.01 -8.27
CA PHE A 182 -13.29 11.59 -8.15
C PHE A 182 -14.51 10.73 -7.77
N LYS A 183 -15.35 11.17 -6.82
CA LYS A 183 -16.61 10.46 -6.52
C LYS A 183 -17.57 10.44 -7.71
N ALA A 184 -17.60 11.49 -8.55
CA ALA A 184 -18.34 11.50 -9.81
C ALA A 184 -17.74 10.54 -10.86
N ALA A 185 -16.42 10.37 -10.89
CA ALA A 185 -15.75 9.39 -11.74
C ALA A 185 -16.01 7.93 -11.29
N GLN A 186 -16.06 7.66 -9.98
CA GLN A 186 -16.42 6.32 -9.45
C GLN A 186 -17.82 5.88 -9.91
N LEU A 187 -18.77 6.80 -10.10
CA LEU A 187 -20.08 6.47 -10.69
C LEU A 187 -19.97 5.95 -12.14
N GLN A 188 -18.87 6.21 -12.86
CA GLN A 188 -18.58 5.67 -14.18
C GLN A 188 -17.78 4.35 -14.14
N GLY A 189 -17.28 3.95 -12.97
CA GLY A 189 -16.56 2.68 -12.72
C GLY A 189 -15.19 2.88 -12.07
N GLU A 190 -14.88 2.06 -11.07
CA GLU A 190 -13.65 2.18 -10.27
C GLU A 190 -12.36 2.22 -11.12
N VAL A 191 -12.24 1.36 -12.14
CA VAL A 191 -11.01 1.25 -12.95
C VAL A 191 -10.73 2.50 -13.80
N VAL A 192 -11.76 3.30 -14.14
CA VAL A 192 -11.55 4.61 -14.78
C VAL A 192 -11.38 5.73 -13.74
N ALA A 193 -12.03 5.62 -12.58
CA ALA A 193 -11.82 6.53 -11.47
C ALA A 193 -10.37 6.47 -10.92
N GLU A 194 -9.78 5.28 -10.77
CA GLU A 194 -8.37 5.11 -10.38
C GLU A 194 -7.41 5.84 -11.35
N ARG A 195 -7.64 5.72 -12.67
CA ARG A 195 -6.85 6.48 -13.66
C ARG A 195 -7.05 7.99 -13.53
N PHE A 196 -8.27 8.43 -13.25
CA PHE A 196 -8.58 9.85 -13.03
C PHE A 196 -7.91 10.39 -11.78
N LEU A 197 -7.92 9.65 -10.66
CA LEU A 197 -7.23 10.02 -9.43
C LEU A 197 -5.72 10.19 -9.65
N ARG A 198 -5.09 9.20 -10.30
CA ARG A 198 -3.68 9.27 -10.69
C ARG A 198 -3.41 10.49 -11.57
N ARG A 199 -4.25 10.76 -12.56
CA ARG A 199 -4.05 11.89 -13.46
C ARG A 199 -4.27 13.25 -12.78
N LEU A 200 -5.24 13.37 -11.87
CA LEU A 200 -5.41 14.57 -11.03
C LEU A 200 -4.16 14.81 -10.17
N MET A 201 -3.64 13.78 -9.49
CA MET A 201 -2.41 13.90 -8.70
C MET A 201 -1.21 14.34 -9.56
N GLU A 202 -1.07 13.84 -10.79
CA GLU A 202 -0.02 14.32 -11.71
C GLU A 202 -0.21 15.79 -12.12
N VAL A 203 -1.43 16.20 -12.44
CA VAL A 203 -1.76 17.57 -12.86
C VAL A 203 -1.55 18.58 -11.72
N ILE A 204 -1.84 18.17 -10.49
CA ILE A 204 -1.63 18.96 -9.27
C ILE A 204 -0.14 18.95 -8.90
N ALA A 205 0.40 17.79 -8.52
CA ALA A 205 1.70 17.69 -7.85
C ALA A 205 2.90 17.88 -8.79
N LEU A 206 2.73 17.70 -10.11
CA LEU A 206 3.84 17.74 -11.08
C LEU A 206 3.70 18.87 -12.11
N ASP A 207 2.47 19.12 -12.60
CA ASP A 207 2.20 20.24 -13.53
C ASP A 207 1.81 21.54 -12.79
N ALA A 208 1.60 21.50 -11.47
CA ALA A 208 1.29 22.65 -10.60
C ALA A 208 0.03 23.46 -11.01
N LYS A 209 -0.95 22.80 -11.66
CA LYS A 209 -2.14 23.45 -12.23
C LYS A 209 -3.33 23.44 -11.26
N ASP A 210 -4.18 24.45 -11.39
CA ASP A 210 -5.48 24.45 -10.72
C ASP A 210 -6.48 23.50 -11.40
N VAL A 211 -7.08 22.63 -10.57
CA VAL A 211 -8.20 21.75 -10.93
C VAL A 211 -9.39 21.97 -9.99
N SER A 212 -9.61 23.22 -9.54
CA SER A 212 -10.76 23.59 -8.73
C SER A 212 -12.04 23.85 -9.56
N SER A 213 -11.91 24.10 -10.86
CA SER A 213 -13.05 24.40 -11.74
C SER A 213 -13.62 23.13 -12.40
N GLU A 214 -14.93 23.12 -12.67
CA GLU A 214 -15.57 21.99 -13.36
C GLU A 214 -14.96 21.77 -14.76
N GLU A 215 -14.60 22.84 -15.46
CA GLU A 215 -14.02 22.79 -16.81
C GLU A 215 -12.68 22.05 -16.83
N SER A 216 -11.75 22.40 -15.92
CA SER A 216 -10.46 21.71 -15.85
C SER A 216 -10.58 20.28 -15.31
N LEU A 217 -11.50 20.03 -14.36
CA LEU A 217 -11.81 18.67 -13.90
C LEU A 217 -12.39 17.79 -15.02
N VAL A 218 -13.24 18.34 -15.89
CA VAL A 218 -13.86 17.62 -17.01
C VAL A 218 -12.85 17.34 -18.13
N GLU A 219 -11.97 18.28 -18.47
CA GLU A 219 -10.90 18.04 -19.45
C GLU A 219 -9.85 17.04 -18.94
N VAL A 220 -9.48 17.04 -17.65
CA VAL A 220 -8.61 15.99 -17.07
C VAL A 220 -9.30 14.63 -17.07
N GLY A 221 -10.63 14.57 -16.88
CA GLY A 221 -11.39 13.31 -16.94
C GLY A 221 -11.46 12.71 -18.35
N LYS A 222 -11.54 13.56 -19.36
CA LYS A 222 -11.49 13.22 -20.79
C LYS A 222 -10.16 12.58 -21.19
N GLU A 223 -9.02 13.04 -20.62
CA GLU A 223 -7.70 12.43 -20.88
C GLU A 223 -7.60 10.94 -20.50
N VAL A 224 -8.42 10.48 -19.53
CA VAL A 224 -8.40 9.08 -19.03
C VAL A 224 -9.58 8.23 -19.48
N GLY A 225 -10.49 8.80 -20.28
CA GLY A 225 -11.62 8.11 -20.89
C GLY A 225 -12.94 8.11 -20.08
N LEU A 226 -13.18 9.11 -19.24
CA LEU A 226 -14.53 9.37 -18.69
C LEU A 226 -15.43 10.00 -19.76
N ASP A 227 -16.75 9.77 -19.68
CA ASP A 227 -17.74 10.59 -20.41
C ASP A 227 -17.71 12.00 -19.80
N PRO A 228 -17.26 13.05 -20.55
CA PRO A 228 -17.11 14.40 -20.02
C PRO A 228 -18.45 15.05 -19.67
N ALA A 229 -19.48 14.78 -20.49
CA ALA A 229 -20.82 15.32 -20.29
C ALA A 229 -21.49 14.66 -19.09
N ARG A 230 -21.22 13.38 -18.83
CA ARG A 230 -21.65 12.69 -17.61
C ARG A 230 -20.89 13.19 -16.39
N LEU A 231 -19.57 13.35 -16.47
CA LEU A 231 -18.75 13.80 -15.35
C LEU A 231 -19.24 15.15 -14.82
N GLY A 232 -19.42 16.15 -15.69
CA GLY A 232 -19.98 17.46 -15.30
C GLY A 232 -21.41 17.38 -14.74
N ARG A 233 -22.28 16.49 -15.27
CA ARG A 233 -23.61 16.23 -14.68
C ARG A 233 -23.52 15.64 -13.28
N ASP A 234 -22.72 14.59 -13.10
CA ASP A 234 -22.61 13.86 -11.84
C ASP A 234 -21.95 14.73 -10.75
N ILE A 235 -20.99 15.61 -11.11
CA ILE A 235 -20.45 16.68 -10.23
C ILE A 235 -21.56 17.64 -9.78
N ARG A 236 -22.29 18.27 -10.73
CA ARG A 236 -23.37 19.24 -10.41
C ARG A 236 -24.58 18.64 -9.71
N SER A 237 -24.79 17.32 -9.81
CA SER A 237 -25.98 16.63 -9.28
C SER A 237 -26.12 16.65 -7.76
N GLY A 238 -25.06 17.02 -7.02
CA GLY A 238 -24.96 16.86 -5.57
C GLY A 238 -24.69 15.42 -5.11
N LYS A 239 -25.05 14.39 -5.90
CA LYS A 239 -24.79 12.97 -5.56
C LYS A 239 -23.32 12.69 -5.29
N ALA A 240 -22.42 13.21 -6.13
CA ALA A 240 -20.99 13.09 -5.94
C ALA A 240 -20.49 13.80 -4.67
N LYS A 241 -21.09 14.94 -4.31
CA LYS A 241 -20.79 15.66 -3.06
C LYS A 241 -21.19 14.86 -1.84
N SER A 242 -22.39 14.29 -1.80
CA SER A 242 -22.83 13.46 -0.68
C SER A 242 -22.05 12.15 -0.53
N LEU A 243 -21.52 11.59 -1.62
CA LEU A 243 -20.60 10.46 -1.56
C LEU A 243 -19.21 10.85 -1.01
N PHE A 244 -18.76 12.09 -1.24
CA PHE A 244 -17.55 12.63 -0.63
C PHE A 244 -17.77 12.95 0.85
N GLU A 245 -18.89 13.59 1.20
CA GLU A 245 -19.28 13.88 2.58
C GLU A 245 -19.38 12.60 3.43
N HIS A 246 -19.89 11.50 2.84
CA HIS A 246 -19.89 10.18 3.48
C HIS A 246 -18.47 9.65 3.72
N ASP A 247 -17.60 9.61 2.71
CA ASP A 247 -16.20 9.17 2.86
C ASP A 247 -15.47 10.00 3.94
N LYS A 248 -15.64 11.32 3.94
CA LYS A 248 -15.04 12.24 4.91
C LYS A 248 -15.58 12.06 6.33
N ALA A 249 -16.84 11.67 6.48
CA ALA A 249 -17.44 11.33 7.78
C ALA A 249 -17.01 9.95 8.31
N GLU A 250 -16.63 9.03 7.43
CA GLU A 250 -16.08 7.71 7.80
C GLU A 250 -14.58 7.76 8.16
N MET A 251 -13.86 8.76 7.66
CA MET A 251 -12.42 8.93 7.83
C MET A 251 -12.02 9.13 9.30
N ASN A 252 -11.48 8.07 9.92
CA ASN A 252 -10.98 8.07 11.30
C ASN A 252 -9.44 7.91 11.41
N VAL A 253 -8.74 8.02 10.28
CA VAL A 253 -7.27 8.00 10.15
C VAL A 253 -6.80 9.13 9.24
N ASN A 254 -5.50 9.38 9.16
CA ASN A 254 -4.91 10.42 8.30
C ASN A 254 -4.50 9.87 6.92
N PHE A 255 -4.21 10.78 5.98
CA PHE A 255 -3.87 10.49 4.57
C PHE A 255 -2.62 9.63 4.34
N LEU A 256 -1.80 9.44 5.39
CA LEU A 256 -0.57 8.63 5.40
C LEU A 256 -0.78 7.25 6.06
N THR A 257 -2.03 6.84 6.24
CA THR A 257 -2.45 5.55 6.77
C THR A 257 -3.18 4.73 5.71
N LEU A 258 -2.78 3.46 5.58
CA LEU A 258 -3.53 2.44 4.84
C LEU A 258 -4.23 1.49 5.82
N LEU A 259 -5.51 1.22 5.59
CA LEU A 259 -6.28 0.22 6.33
C LEU A 259 -6.35 -1.08 5.53
N TYR A 260 -6.24 -2.21 6.22
CA TYR A 260 -6.27 -3.55 5.64
C TYR A 260 -7.40 -4.32 6.29
N ALA A 261 -8.45 -4.68 5.54
CA ALA A 261 -9.65 -5.33 6.07
C ALA A 261 -9.96 -6.64 5.32
N ASN A 262 -10.10 -7.74 6.06
CA ASN A 262 -10.47 -9.05 5.50
C ASN A 262 -12.00 -9.16 5.35
N ARG A 263 -12.50 -9.20 4.11
CA ARG A 263 -13.94 -9.23 3.81
C ARG A 263 -14.70 -10.40 4.44
N ARG A 264 -14.03 -11.53 4.69
CA ARG A 264 -14.66 -12.77 5.17
C ARG A 264 -14.62 -12.95 6.68
N THR A 265 -13.70 -12.26 7.38
CA THR A 265 -13.50 -12.41 8.83
C THR A 265 -13.69 -11.11 9.62
N GLY A 266 -13.80 -9.96 8.97
CA GLY A 266 -13.86 -8.65 9.62
C GLY A 266 -12.54 -8.22 10.29
N LYS A 267 -11.49 -9.05 10.23
CA LYS A 267 -10.17 -8.70 10.78
C LYS A 267 -9.61 -7.48 10.06
N ALA A 268 -9.29 -6.44 10.81
CA ALA A 268 -8.68 -5.22 10.29
C ALA A 268 -7.34 -4.89 10.97
N LEU A 269 -6.45 -4.21 10.25
CA LEU A 269 -5.23 -3.56 10.76
C LEU A 269 -5.01 -2.22 10.05
N ALA A 270 -4.37 -1.27 10.73
CA ALA A 270 -3.91 0.00 10.15
C ALA A 270 -2.37 0.04 10.06
N VAL A 271 -1.83 0.70 9.04
CA VAL A 271 -0.38 0.96 8.89
C VAL A 271 -0.18 2.42 8.51
N SER A 272 0.53 3.17 9.35
CA SER A 272 0.73 4.62 9.24
C SER A 272 2.21 5.00 9.15
N ASN A 273 2.55 6.02 8.38
CA ASN A 273 3.94 6.52 8.20
C ASN A 273 4.93 5.48 7.62
N VAL A 274 4.45 4.60 6.74
CA VAL A 274 5.25 3.53 6.12
C VAL A 274 5.13 3.63 4.60
N PHE A 275 6.27 3.73 3.91
CA PHE A 275 6.32 3.94 2.46
C PHE A 275 7.04 2.79 1.71
N GLU A 276 7.46 1.72 2.39
CA GLU A 276 8.01 0.51 1.78
C GLU A 276 6.96 -0.60 1.67
N ALA A 277 6.74 -1.10 0.45
CA ALA A 277 5.71 -2.09 0.14
C ALA A 277 5.90 -3.42 0.87
N GLY A 278 7.14 -3.80 1.24
CA GLY A 278 7.40 -5.05 1.97
C GLY A 278 6.73 -5.12 3.35
N GLN A 279 6.59 -3.99 4.05
CA GLN A 279 5.87 -3.91 5.32
C GLN A 279 4.36 -4.10 5.09
N HIS A 280 3.82 -3.43 4.08
CA HIS A 280 2.41 -3.51 3.69
C HIS A 280 2.02 -4.90 3.16
N GLN A 281 2.88 -5.55 2.36
CA GLN A 281 2.72 -6.94 1.94
C GLN A 281 2.62 -7.89 3.15
N THR A 282 3.46 -7.67 4.17
CA THR A 282 3.43 -8.43 5.43
C THR A 282 2.12 -8.22 6.17
N THR A 283 1.54 -7.01 6.13
CA THR A 283 0.22 -6.72 6.72
C THR A 283 -0.93 -7.35 5.95
N VAL A 284 -0.89 -7.37 4.60
CA VAL A 284 -1.86 -8.11 3.78
C VAL A 284 -1.89 -9.60 4.17
N GLU A 285 -0.75 -10.26 4.30
CA GLU A 285 -0.70 -11.67 4.73
C GLU A 285 -1.23 -11.88 6.16
N LYS A 286 -0.88 -10.98 7.10
CA LYS A 286 -1.42 -11.00 8.48
C LYS A 286 -2.94 -10.84 8.52
N VAL A 287 -3.53 -10.02 7.64
CA VAL A 287 -4.97 -9.75 7.58
C VAL A 287 -5.72 -10.84 6.82
N ALA A 288 -5.18 -11.33 5.70
CA ALA A 288 -5.73 -12.45 4.94
C ALA A 288 -5.88 -13.71 5.81
N GLY A 289 -4.91 -13.99 6.69
CA GLY A 289 -4.91 -15.17 7.57
C GLY A 289 -4.68 -16.51 6.83
N VAL A 290 -4.52 -16.45 5.51
CA VAL A 290 -4.19 -17.56 4.60
C VAL A 290 -3.05 -17.12 3.70
N LYS A 291 -2.32 -18.09 3.14
CA LYS A 291 -1.26 -17.79 2.16
C LYS A 291 -1.89 -17.34 0.83
N LEU A 292 -1.58 -16.12 0.41
CA LEU A 292 -1.92 -15.61 -0.93
C LEU A 292 -0.88 -16.03 -1.97
N GLU A 293 -1.29 -16.11 -3.22
CA GLU A 293 -0.42 -16.36 -4.37
C GLU A 293 0.25 -15.07 -4.83
N LYS A 294 1.44 -14.78 -4.28
CA LYS A 294 2.26 -13.65 -4.71
C LYS A 294 2.80 -13.84 -6.13
N ARG A 295 2.40 -12.95 -7.03
CA ARG A 295 3.05 -12.69 -8.32
C ARG A 295 4.40 -12.01 -8.04
N VAL A 296 5.35 -12.16 -8.96
CA VAL A 296 6.60 -11.40 -8.98
C VAL A 296 6.56 -10.54 -10.24
N PRO A 297 6.53 -9.19 -10.13
CA PRO A 297 6.63 -8.31 -11.30
C PRO A 297 8.02 -8.46 -11.92
N VAL A 298 8.07 -8.78 -13.22
CA VAL A 298 9.33 -9.09 -13.92
C VAL A 298 9.50 -8.37 -15.27
N ASP A 299 8.52 -7.61 -15.76
CA ASP A 299 8.66 -6.84 -17.00
C ASP A 299 8.22 -5.38 -16.81
N ILE A 300 9.19 -4.46 -16.96
CA ILE A 300 8.99 -3.03 -16.76
C ILE A 300 8.09 -2.44 -17.86
N LEU A 301 8.25 -2.85 -19.12
CA LEU A 301 7.43 -2.34 -20.22
C LEU A 301 5.97 -2.85 -20.13
N GLU A 302 5.74 -4.06 -19.61
CA GLU A 302 4.38 -4.55 -19.35
C GLU A 302 3.67 -3.67 -18.29
N TYR A 303 4.40 -3.22 -17.26
CA TYR A 303 3.90 -2.26 -16.28
C TYR A 303 3.65 -0.87 -16.91
N PHE A 304 4.57 -0.35 -17.72
CA PHE A 304 4.35 0.89 -18.47
C PHE A 304 3.15 0.79 -19.44
N GLU A 305 2.90 -0.37 -20.05
CA GLU A 305 1.74 -0.63 -20.91
C GLU A 305 0.42 -0.62 -20.12
N ARG A 306 0.38 -1.23 -18.92
CA ARG A 306 -0.77 -1.11 -18.00
C ARG A 306 -1.01 0.33 -17.55
N HIS A 307 0.06 1.09 -17.30
CA HIS A 307 0.02 2.46 -16.77
C HIS A 307 0.22 3.53 -17.86
N ALA A 308 -0.13 3.25 -19.12
CA ALA A 308 0.27 4.04 -20.30
C ALA A 308 -0.05 5.56 -20.27
N VAL A 309 -1.06 5.99 -19.51
CA VAL A 309 -1.41 7.42 -19.35
C VAL A 309 -0.56 8.15 -18.31
N ALA A 310 0.09 7.44 -17.39
CA ALA A 310 0.79 7.99 -16.24
C ALA A 310 2.24 8.39 -16.54
N THR A 311 2.81 9.27 -15.71
CA THR A 311 4.26 9.37 -15.52
C THR A 311 4.68 8.48 -14.37
N ILE A 312 5.60 7.56 -14.63
CA ILE A 312 6.17 6.64 -13.64
C ILE A 312 7.55 7.15 -13.19
N PHE A 313 7.79 7.15 -11.88
CA PHE A 313 9.03 7.63 -11.26
C PHE A 313 9.96 6.49 -10.78
N PRO A 314 11.27 6.77 -10.55
CA PRO A 314 12.21 5.76 -10.08
C PRO A 314 11.78 5.05 -8.79
N ARG A 315 11.06 5.77 -7.91
CA ARG A 315 10.54 5.28 -6.64
C ARG A 315 9.51 4.16 -6.82
N GLU A 316 8.61 4.30 -7.79
CA GLU A 316 7.60 3.28 -8.11
C GLU A 316 8.24 2.01 -8.66
N LEU A 317 9.20 2.14 -9.59
CA LEU A 317 9.91 1.00 -10.14
C LEU A 317 10.76 0.27 -9.08
N THR A 318 11.28 0.99 -8.08
CA THR A 318 11.95 0.41 -6.91
C THR A 318 11.00 -0.45 -6.07
N GLU A 319 9.79 0.04 -5.76
CA GLU A 319 8.81 -0.67 -4.92
C GLU A 319 8.05 -1.80 -5.65
N VAL A 320 7.82 -1.68 -6.96
CA VAL A 320 7.16 -2.72 -7.77
C VAL A 320 8.11 -3.88 -8.10
N PHE A 321 9.35 -3.58 -8.50
CA PHE A 321 10.29 -4.60 -9.01
C PHE A 321 11.40 -5.00 -8.01
N GLY A 322 11.52 -4.33 -6.87
CA GLY A 322 12.52 -4.64 -5.84
C GLY A 322 13.98 -4.35 -6.24
N ILE A 323 14.19 -3.59 -7.31
CA ILE A 323 15.51 -3.19 -7.83
C ILE A 323 15.93 -1.83 -7.27
N SER A 324 17.24 -1.58 -7.17
CA SER A 324 17.74 -0.30 -6.63
C SER A 324 17.62 0.87 -7.63
N PRO A 325 17.60 2.15 -7.17
CA PRO A 325 17.54 3.32 -8.04
C PRO A 325 18.58 3.34 -9.16
N PHE A 326 19.82 2.92 -8.88
CA PHE A 326 20.88 2.78 -9.89
C PHE A 326 20.54 1.77 -11.00
N GLU A 327 19.87 0.67 -10.67
CA GLU A 327 19.39 -0.30 -11.66
C GLU A 327 18.20 0.25 -12.45
N VAL A 328 17.33 1.04 -11.81
CA VAL A 328 16.25 1.75 -12.51
C VAL A 328 16.83 2.73 -13.51
N GLU A 329 17.74 3.62 -13.10
CA GLU A 329 18.43 4.58 -13.98
C GLU A 329 19.09 3.88 -15.18
N GLY A 330 19.84 2.80 -14.94
CA GLY A 330 20.50 2.02 -15.99
C GLY A 330 19.52 1.39 -16.98
N ARG A 331 18.42 0.80 -16.49
CA ARG A 331 17.37 0.19 -17.32
C ARG A 331 16.60 1.25 -18.10
N MET A 332 16.14 2.31 -17.44
CA MET A 332 15.35 3.37 -18.06
C MET A 332 16.15 4.12 -19.12
N LYS A 333 17.47 4.31 -18.94
CA LYS A 333 18.35 4.86 -19.98
C LYS A 333 18.37 4.01 -21.26
N ILE A 334 18.41 2.68 -21.14
CA ILE A 334 18.37 1.75 -22.28
C ILE A 334 16.99 1.79 -22.97
N LEU A 335 15.91 1.79 -22.18
CA LEU A 335 14.54 1.81 -22.72
C LEU A 335 14.21 3.15 -23.41
N ALA A 336 14.65 4.27 -22.84
CA ALA A 336 14.48 5.61 -23.41
C ALA A 336 15.33 5.80 -24.68
N ALA A 337 16.59 5.35 -24.68
CA ALA A 337 17.42 5.33 -25.89
C ALA A 337 16.85 4.41 -27.00
N GLY A 338 16.03 3.42 -26.62
CA GLY A 338 15.24 2.60 -27.54
C GLY A 338 13.94 3.21 -28.04
N GLY A 339 13.52 4.37 -27.52
CA GLY A 339 12.22 4.99 -27.82
C GLY A 339 11.02 4.21 -27.28
N LEU A 340 11.22 3.30 -26.32
CA LEU A 340 10.16 2.45 -25.73
C LEU A 340 9.45 3.15 -24.55
N VAL A 341 10.07 4.19 -24.01
CA VAL A 341 9.56 5.15 -23.02
C VAL A 341 10.10 6.54 -23.36
N GLU A 342 9.38 7.58 -22.95
CA GLU A 342 9.77 8.99 -23.14
C GLU A 342 10.17 9.60 -21.79
N SER A 343 11.27 10.34 -21.74
CA SER A 343 11.73 11.02 -20.52
C SER A 343 10.97 12.34 -20.32
N ARG A 344 10.47 12.57 -19.10
CA ARG A 344 9.78 13.78 -18.68
C ARG A 344 10.58 14.42 -17.55
N GLU A 345 11.36 15.44 -17.91
CA GLU A 345 12.09 16.27 -16.97
C GLU A 345 11.18 17.35 -16.40
N PHE A 346 11.31 17.64 -15.10
CA PHE A 346 10.51 18.64 -14.39
C PHE A 346 11.37 19.81 -13.89
N ALA A 347 10.76 21.01 -13.81
CA ALA A 347 11.46 22.23 -13.40
C ALA A 347 12.05 22.16 -11.96
N PHE A 348 11.46 21.34 -11.10
CA PHE A 348 11.94 21.04 -9.74
C PHE A 348 13.03 19.94 -9.69
N GLY A 349 13.63 19.57 -10.83
CA GLY A 349 14.79 18.69 -10.90
C GLY A 349 14.50 17.19 -10.82
N ALA A 350 13.25 16.78 -10.94
CA ALA A 350 12.87 15.37 -11.02
C ALA A 350 12.82 14.87 -12.48
N THR A 351 13.06 13.57 -12.66
CA THR A 351 12.86 12.85 -13.92
C THR A 351 11.86 11.72 -13.68
N GLY A 352 10.86 11.61 -14.54
CA GLY A 352 10.00 10.43 -14.66
C GLY A 352 9.87 10.02 -16.13
N TRP A 353 9.18 8.93 -16.41
CA TRP A 353 8.98 8.46 -17.78
C TRP A 353 7.50 8.24 -18.11
N LYS A 354 7.13 8.44 -19.37
CA LYS A 354 5.84 7.98 -19.93
C LYS A 354 6.06 6.81 -20.88
N TYR A 355 5.02 6.01 -21.04
CA TYR A 355 5.01 4.94 -22.02
C TYR A 355 5.03 5.49 -23.46
N ASN A 356 5.89 4.98 -24.33
CA ASN A 356 5.85 5.30 -25.75
C ASN A 356 5.34 4.07 -26.54
N PRO A 357 4.13 4.12 -27.12
CA PRO A 357 3.59 2.99 -27.88
C PRO A 357 4.40 2.71 -29.17
N GLY A 358 4.88 3.77 -29.82
CA GLY A 358 5.74 3.73 -31.01
C GLY A 358 5.12 3.12 -32.29
N PRO A 359 5.55 3.55 -33.49
CA PRO A 359 5.22 2.85 -34.72
C PRO A 359 6.06 1.57 -34.84
N THR A 360 5.50 0.44 -34.41
CA THR A 360 6.01 -0.93 -34.62
C THR A 360 7.05 -1.46 -33.61
N LYS A 361 6.60 -1.89 -32.42
CA LYS A 361 7.38 -2.68 -31.43
C LYS A 361 7.79 -4.11 -31.88
N SER A 362 7.89 -4.40 -33.18
CA SER A 362 8.04 -5.79 -33.68
C SER A 362 9.39 -6.45 -33.37
N ARG A 363 10.42 -5.68 -33.01
CA ARG A 363 11.74 -6.17 -32.58
C ARG A 363 12.40 -5.24 -31.56
N MET A 364 12.44 -5.65 -30.30
CA MET A 364 13.36 -5.11 -29.30
C MET A 364 14.77 -5.71 -29.49
N SER A 365 15.81 -4.98 -29.09
CA SER A 365 17.16 -5.54 -28.97
C SER A 365 17.25 -6.47 -27.74
N LEU A 366 18.25 -7.36 -27.73
CA LEU A 366 18.52 -8.21 -26.55
C LEU A 366 18.87 -7.39 -25.30
N GLU A 367 19.43 -6.20 -25.48
CA GLU A 367 19.74 -5.26 -24.41
C GLU A 367 18.46 -4.61 -23.85
N GLN A 368 17.55 -4.15 -24.72
CA GLN A 368 16.25 -3.61 -24.33
C GLN A 368 15.38 -4.67 -23.65
N ALA A 369 15.39 -5.92 -24.14
CA ALA A 369 14.68 -7.03 -23.51
C ALA A 369 15.23 -7.33 -22.09
N LYS A 370 16.56 -7.28 -21.90
CA LYS A 370 17.18 -7.40 -20.58
C LYS A 370 16.94 -6.19 -19.68
N ALA A 371 16.81 -4.98 -20.24
CA ALA A 371 16.49 -3.78 -19.50
C ALA A 371 15.05 -3.81 -18.98
N SER A 372 14.10 -4.28 -19.81
CA SER A 372 12.71 -4.50 -19.38
C SER A 372 12.61 -5.63 -18.36
N HIS A 373 13.28 -6.76 -18.62
CA HIS A 373 13.12 -7.95 -17.80
C HIS A 373 13.95 -7.88 -16.50
N VAL A 374 13.25 -7.81 -15.38
CA VAL A 374 13.82 -7.96 -14.03
C VAL A 374 13.83 -9.44 -13.71
N ALA A 375 14.92 -10.13 -14.06
CA ALA A 375 15.15 -11.50 -13.64
C ALA A 375 15.12 -11.55 -12.10
N GLY A 376 14.23 -12.39 -11.54
CA GLY A 376 13.84 -12.33 -10.13
C GLY A 376 15.02 -12.42 -9.16
N PHE A 377 15.38 -11.29 -8.54
CA PHE A 377 16.42 -11.22 -7.53
C PHE A 377 16.05 -12.07 -6.30
N SER A 378 17.05 -12.78 -5.76
CA SER A 378 16.83 -13.58 -4.57
C SER A 378 16.65 -12.69 -3.34
N GLN A 379 15.78 -13.08 -2.40
CA GLN A 379 15.57 -12.38 -1.12
C GLN A 379 16.84 -12.28 -0.22
N ARG A 380 17.96 -12.86 -0.66
CA ARG A 380 19.28 -12.70 -0.02
C ARG A 380 19.96 -11.41 -0.47
N GLU A 381 19.96 -11.11 -1.75
CA GLU A 381 20.60 -9.89 -2.27
C GLU A 381 19.87 -8.63 -1.80
N SER A 382 18.54 -8.66 -1.66
CA SER A 382 17.81 -7.55 -1.02
C SER A 382 18.16 -7.41 0.47
N HIS A 383 18.37 -8.50 1.21
CA HIS A 383 18.87 -8.47 2.59
C HIS A 383 20.29 -7.90 2.67
N ASP A 384 21.21 -8.36 1.82
CA ASP A 384 22.61 -7.92 1.86
C ASP A 384 22.74 -6.43 1.47
N LYS A 385 21.94 -5.97 0.50
CA LYS A 385 21.83 -4.56 0.10
C LYS A 385 21.15 -3.69 1.16
N MET A 386 20.12 -4.20 1.84
CA MET A 386 19.51 -3.56 3.01
C MET A 386 20.49 -3.45 4.18
N ASN A 387 21.26 -4.51 4.46
CA ASN A 387 22.33 -4.49 5.46
C ASN A 387 23.40 -3.43 5.13
N GLU A 388 23.76 -3.26 3.85
CA GLU A 388 24.69 -2.21 3.42
C GLU A 388 24.11 -0.80 3.61
N ILE A 389 22.85 -0.56 3.22
CA ILE A 389 22.14 0.72 3.41
C ILE A 389 22.07 1.08 4.91
N ILE A 390 21.61 0.16 5.76
CA ILE A 390 21.57 0.33 7.22
C ILE A 390 22.98 0.61 7.75
N THR A 391 23.98 -0.18 7.36
CA THR A 391 25.37 0.00 7.79
C THR A 391 25.90 1.40 7.44
N ASN A 392 25.57 1.92 6.26
CA ASN A 392 26.04 3.23 5.81
C ASN A 392 25.26 4.39 6.47
N ALA A 393 23.96 4.24 6.72
CA ALA A 393 23.18 5.19 7.52
C ALA A 393 23.68 5.28 8.96
N VAL A 394 23.95 4.13 9.60
CA VAL A 394 24.52 4.04 10.96
C VAL A 394 25.90 4.68 11.02
N LYS A 395 26.81 4.37 10.08
CA LYS A 395 28.11 5.05 9.96
C LYS A 395 27.94 6.56 9.85
N GLY A 396 27.05 7.04 8.96
CA GLY A 396 26.79 8.46 8.77
C GLY A 396 26.32 9.17 10.04
N LEU A 397 25.41 8.56 10.80
CA LEU A 397 24.92 9.09 12.08
C LEU A 397 26.03 9.17 13.12
N TYR A 398 26.80 8.09 13.33
CA TYR A 398 27.93 8.09 14.27
C TYR A 398 29.05 9.05 13.85
N THR A 399 29.33 9.20 12.54
CA THR A 399 30.28 10.22 12.04
C THR A 399 29.77 11.64 12.31
N GLN A 400 28.47 11.93 12.15
CA GLN A 400 27.93 13.23 12.53
C GLN A 400 28.13 13.49 14.03
N VAL A 401 27.77 12.53 14.89
CA VAL A 401 27.91 12.66 16.36
C VAL A 401 29.37 12.91 16.77
N ALA A 402 30.32 12.17 16.17
CA ALA A 402 31.74 12.31 16.47
C ALA A 402 32.34 13.65 15.98
N THR A 403 31.83 14.20 14.87
CA THR A 403 32.33 15.47 14.29
C THR A 403 31.62 16.71 14.85
N ASN A 404 30.38 16.57 15.32
CA ASN A 404 29.53 17.67 15.79
C ASN A 404 28.87 17.35 17.15
N PRO A 405 29.62 17.00 18.20
CA PRO A 405 29.06 16.48 19.47
C PRO A 405 28.21 17.47 20.26
N GLN A 406 28.19 18.75 19.88
CA GLN A 406 27.34 19.80 20.48
C GLN A 406 25.96 19.93 19.79
N LYS A 407 25.75 19.26 18.65
CA LYS A 407 24.44 19.19 17.99
C LYS A 407 23.53 18.22 18.77
N LYS A 408 22.23 18.53 18.85
CA LYS A 408 21.25 17.61 19.42
C LYS A 408 20.94 16.48 18.44
N TYR A 409 20.94 15.24 18.93
CA TYR A 409 20.59 14.04 18.17
C TYR A 409 19.45 13.32 18.87
N HIS A 410 18.50 12.80 18.09
CA HIS A 410 17.41 11.98 18.60
C HIS A 410 17.72 10.52 18.33
N PHE A 411 17.88 9.74 19.41
CA PHE A 411 18.03 8.29 19.35
C PHE A 411 16.79 7.63 19.94
N PRO A 412 16.31 6.50 19.38
CA PRO A 412 15.43 5.60 20.10
C PRO A 412 16.17 5.04 21.33
N LEU A 413 15.74 5.46 22.52
CA LEU A 413 16.27 5.01 23.80
C LEU A 413 15.21 4.19 24.57
N GLY A 414 15.66 3.42 25.56
CA GLY A 414 14.76 2.79 26.51
C GLY A 414 14.11 1.49 26.06
N ARG A 415 13.20 1.02 26.92
CA ARG A 415 12.52 -0.27 26.87
C ARG A 415 11.73 -0.52 25.58
N GLU A 416 11.04 0.49 25.06
CA GLU A 416 10.28 0.38 23.80
C GLU A 416 11.19 0.35 22.56
N ALA A 417 12.32 1.06 22.56
CA ALA A 417 13.31 0.95 21.48
C ALA A 417 13.92 -0.46 21.40
N LEU A 418 14.19 -1.08 22.57
CA LEU A 418 14.66 -2.47 22.66
C LEU A 418 13.63 -3.48 22.13
N ARG A 419 12.35 -3.30 22.48
CA ARG A 419 11.23 -4.12 21.94
C ARG A 419 11.10 -3.94 20.43
N PHE A 420 11.15 -2.70 19.93
CA PHE A 420 11.07 -2.38 18.50
C PHE A 420 12.17 -3.03 17.67
N VAL A 421 13.42 -3.07 18.16
CA VAL A 421 14.53 -3.75 17.45
C VAL A 421 14.60 -5.27 17.70
N GLY A 422 13.62 -5.85 18.40
CA GLY A 422 13.41 -7.31 18.47
C GLY A 422 14.03 -8.03 19.67
N TYR A 423 14.40 -7.34 20.76
CA TYR A 423 14.73 -8.01 22.01
C TYR A 423 13.45 -8.55 22.70
N SER A 424 13.56 -9.72 23.34
CA SER A 424 12.44 -10.45 23.95
C SER A 424 12.33 -10.20 25.48
N GLU A 425 11.62 -11.06 26.21
CA GLU A 425 11.52 -11.05 27.68
C GLU A 425 12.87 -11.06 28.43
N GLU A 426 13.99 -11.31 27.74
CA GLU A 426 15.33 -11.12 28.31
C GLU A 426 15.63 -9.65 28.70
N ILE A 427 14.88 -8.66 28.16
CA ILE A 427 14.91 -7.25 28.60
C ILE A 427 14.61 -7.12 30.09
N GLU A 428 13.69 -7.93 30.62
CA GLU A 428 13.20 -7.85 32.01
C GLU A 428 14.24 -8.28 33.06
N LYS A 429 15.46 -8.65 32.62
CA LYS A 429 16.62 -9.00 33.47
C LYS A 429 17.68 -7.89 33.49
N ILE A 430 17.48 -6.79 32.78
CA ILE A 430 18.42 -5.67 32.66
C ILE A 430 18.00 -4.55 33.65
N PRO A 431 18.92 -3.95 34.42
CA PRO A 431 18.60 -2.82 35.30
C PRO A 431 18.04 -1.61 34.54
N GLU A 432 17.03 -0.92 35.10
CA GLU A 432 16.32 0.15 34.39
C GLU A 432 17.24 1.28 33.88
N SER A 433 18.21 1.71 34.69
CA SER A 433 19.17 2.75 34.29
C SER A 433 20.06 2.35 33.10
N ALA A 434 20.24 1.05 32.86
CA ALA A 434 20.91 0.52 31.67
C ALA A 434 19.96 0.36 30.47
N LEU A 435 18.65 0.22 30.71
CA LEU A 435 17.61 0.27 29.67
C LEU A 435 17.43 1.70 29.16
N GLU A 436 17.24 2.67 30.07
CA GLU A 436 17.11 4.10 29.77
C GLU A 436 18.31 4.63 28.96
N SER A 437 19.51 4.15 29.27
CA SER A 437 20.77 4.52 28.60
C SER A 437 21.01 3.80 27.26
N PHE A 438 20.14 2.88 26.83
CA PHE A 438 20.40 2.03 25.66
C PHE A 438 20.12 2.77 24.33
N ALA A 439 21.19 3.20 23.65
CA ALA A 439 21.13 3.71 22.29
C ALA A 439 20.99 2.55 21.28
N GLY A 440 19.74 2.24 20.90
CA GLY A 440 19.42 1.09 20.05
C GLY A 440 19.74 1.32 18.58
N VAL A 441 20.94 0.92 18.13
CA VAL A 441 21.35 1.02 16.72
C VAL A 441 21.75 -0.35 16.15
N GLY A 442 20.73 -1.10 15.71
CA GLY A 442 20.86 -2.43 15.10
C GLY A 442 20.92 -3.58 16.11
N TYR A 443 20.22 -4.69 15.81
CA TYR A 443 20.21 -5.91 16.62
C TYR A 443 21.15 -6.97 16.00
N PRO A 444 22.45 -7.01 16.36
CA PRO A 444 23.48 -7.62 15.50
C PRO A 444 23.44 -9.15 15.48
N HIS A 445 22.73 -9.74 16.44
CA HIS A 445 22.56 -11.18 16.58
C HIS A 445 21.46 -11.74 15.68
N ALA A 446 20.37 -11.01 15.45
CA ALA A 446 19.35 -11.39 14.45
C ALA A 446 19.93 -11.32 13.02
N ALA A 447 20.67 -10.24 12.72
CA ALA A 447 21.41 -10.09 11.47
C ALA A 447 22.59 -11.08 11.31
N ARG A 448 22.89 -11.91 12.32
CA ARG A 448 24.02 -12.86 12.39
C ARG A 448 25.41 -12.24 12.19
N ALA A 449 25.53 -10.91 12.26
CA ALA A 449 26.78 -10.16 12.07
C ALA A 449 27.85 -10.53 13.12
N ILE A 450 27.41 -10.89 14.33
CA ILE A 450 28.29 -11.41 15.39
C ILE A 450 27.91 -12.85 15.70
N ARG A 451 28.79 -13.80 15.37
CA ARG A 451 28.68 -15.21 15.78
C ARG A 451 29.15 -15.36 17.23
N ARG A 452 28.47 -16.18 18.03
CA ARG A 452 28.89 -16.49 19.41
C ARG A 452 30.35 -17.00 19.43
N PRO A 453 31.18 -16.62 20.41
CA PRO A 453 32.53 -17.15 20.55
C PRO A 453 32.50 -18.69 20.61
N ARG A 454 33.41 -19.34 19.87
CA ARG A 454 33.67 -20.76 20.11
C ARG A 454 34.35 -20.88 21.46
N HIS A 455 33.75 -21.63 22.40
CA HIS A 455 34.46 -22.01 23.61
C HIS A 455 35.70 -22.82 23.23
N HIS A 456 36.88 -22.20 23.31
CA HIS A 456 38.10 -22.97 23.43
C HIS A 456 38.00 -23.78 24.72
N ARG A 457 37.89 -25.11 24.60
CA ARG A 457 38.19 -26.00 25.72
C ARG A 457 39.59 -25.64 26.19
N ARG A 458 39.75 -25.24 27.45
CA ARG A 458 41.05 -25.35 28.10
C ARG A 458 41.41 -26.84 28.10
N HIS A 459 42.66 -27.13 27.75
CA HIS A 459 43.25 -28.40 28.13
C HIS A 459 43.62 -28.26 29.60
N ASP A 460 42.84 -28.88 30.47
CA ASP A 460 43.29 -29.10 31.83
C ASP A 460 44.49 -30.07 31.78
N ARG A 461 45.57 -29.68 32.44
CA ARG A 461 46.80 -30.48 32.62
C ARG A 461 47.10 -30.53 34.11
N GLU A 462 46.50 -31.52 34.74
CA GLU A 462 46.98 -32.13 35.97
C GLU A 462 47.32 -33.60 35.60
N GLY A 463 48.27 -34.26 36.26
CA GLY A 463 48.98 -33.86 37.48
C GLY A 463 49.08 -35.08 38.38
#